data_AF-A0AAN6E924-F1
#
_entry.id   AF-A0AAN6E924-F1
#
_cell.length_a   1.000
_cell.length_b   1.000
_cell.length_c   1.000
_cell.angle_alpha   90.00
_cell.angle_beta   90.00
_cell.angle_gamma   90.00
#
_symmetry.space_group_name_H-M   'P 1'
#
loop_
_entity.id
_entity.type
_entity.pdbx_description
1 polymer ?
#
loop_
_entity_poly.entity_id
_entity_poly.type
_entity_poly.pdbx_seq_one_letter_code
_entity_poly.pdbx_strand_id
1 'polypeptide(L)'
;MTAARLSPAASLLRSSKLFALPPQLSLPPTPPSADPPAYSDTATTPYPIRPAIETPTSSLNQGDWGLKRALPIKTTTKSGTPVIRIQGGIDTQEHIADFESAADHVLTLRKFQELQLRVTLPTARDVPDSQRTSAFHPEVDHTTDVESSTLVEKATTSWLEKSPLERVARLPKHLKDTLDEVARTRTAEAGFEKPAALTSPAQAPFTSTKRRWRYAGPYLAGMNGMEFESFLNKITREQRIEFRAYVKQHLINERLQKHRAEALEQGETDTAELPSKDATEEEVTEYLRHLRSEPGKFGPLIASFFDLADAPNPSPGSADPWSYGRDTISADSYRESGPPTTHPSAGLSYIKSEKFSRNDTKVGPLEHRPPVPARLLKSIPTSHRRYLPRVGVAGFVVPPPTGDGFAGDYSWQWEPKKDGPKLVVTPNSGSVSQAGKLEMTTKLEKNWLVEDDVPVNKQEKSASQVSAARRSTSTQLPPLDGLSTRRPNRRVTRPPPEPSQDISEEWDMLVRTAAQNAMSKQT
;
A
#
# COMPACT_ATOMS: atom_id res chain seq x y z
N MET A 1 -38.77 -9.71 -11.28
CA MET A 1 -38.32 -10.38 -12.53
C MET A 1 -37.91 -11.80 -12.20
N THR A 2 -38.64 -12.80 -12.67
CA THR A 2 -38.28 -14.22 -12.51
C THR A 2 -37.04 -14.52 -13.35
N ALA A 3 -35.93 -14.89 -12.72
CA ALA A 3 -34.70 -15.24 -13.43
C ALA A 3 -35.00 -16.31 -14.50
N ALA A 4 -34.75 -15.98 -15.77
CA ALA A 4 -34.88 -16.94 -16.85
C ALA A 4 -34.02 -18.17 -16.53
N ARG A 5 -34.63 -19.36 -16.48
CA ARG A 5 -33.91 -20.62 -16.25
C ARG A 5 -32.98 -20.85 -17.44
N LEU A 6 -31.68 -20.59 -17.24
CA LEU A 6 -30.64 -20.87 -18.23
C LEU A 6 -30.63 -22.36 -18.57
N SER A 7 -30.31 -22.70 -19.83
CA SER A 7 -30.12 -24.11 -20.20
C SER A 7 -28.92 -24.71 -19.45
N PRO A 8 -28.89 -26.04 -19.22
CA PRO A 8 -27.77 -26.69 -18.54
C PRO A 8 -26.41 -26.40 -19.19
N ALA A 9 -26.36 -26.38 -20.53
CA ALA A 9 -25.16 -26.05 -21.29
C ALA A 9 -24.72 -24.59 -21.08
N ALA A 10 -25.65 -23.63 -21.07
CA ALA A 10 -25.33 -22.22 -20.81
C ALA A 10 -24.81 -22.01 -19.38
N SER A 11 -25.31 -22.76 -18.41
CA SER A 11 -24.80 -22.75 -17.03
C SER A 11 -23.35 -23.22 -16.97
N LEU A 12 -22.99 -24.30 -17.69
CA LEU A 12 -21.61 -24.80 -17.74
C LEU A 12 -20.66 -23.82 -18.43
N LEU A 13 -21.08 -23.22 -19.55
CA LEU A 13 -20.29 -22.21 -20.26
C LEU A 13 -20.03 -20.98 -19.39
N ARG A 14 -21.02 -20.52 -18.63
CA ARG A 14 -20.88 -19.37 -17.71
C ARG A 14 -19.84 -19.62 -16.62
N SER A 15 -19.70 -20.85 -16.12
CA SER A 15 -18.69 -21.24 -15.13
C SER A 15 -17.38 -21.74 -15.73
N SER A 16 -17.24 -21.74 -17.06
CA SER A 16 -16.05 -22.26 -17.73
C SER A 16 -14.84 -21.33 -17.57
N LYS A 17 -13.63 -21.89 -17.62
CA LYS A 17 -12.37 -21.12 -17.49
C LYS A 17 -12.18 -20.07 -18.59
N LEU A 18 -12.66 -20.35 -19.81
CA LEU A 18 -12.55 -19.42 -20.93
C LEU A 18 -13.44 -18.18 -20.73
N PHE A 19 -14.65 -18.37 -20.19
CA PHE A 19 -15.57 -17.27 -19.85
C PHE A 19 -15.14 -16.49 -18.59
N ALA A 20 -14.22 -17.04 -17.79
CA ALA A 20 -13.63 -16.36 -16.64
C ALA A 20 -12.48 -15.41 -17.03
N LEU A 21 -12.05 -15.39 -18.31
CA LEU A 21 -11.02 -14.47 -18.78
C LEU A 21 -11.55 -13.02 -18.73
N PRO A 22 -10.85 -12.10 -18.05
CA PRO A 22 -11.27 -10.71 -17.99
C PRO A 22 -11.14 -10.04 -19.37
N PRO A 23 -11.98 -9.03 -19.66
CA PRO A 23 -11.79 -8.18 -20.83
C PRO A 23 -10.47 -7.43 -20.74
N GLN A 24 -9.92 -7.06 -21.90
CA GLN A 24 -8.70 -6.25 -21.96
C GLN A 24 -8.90 -4.88 -21.29
N LEU A 25 -7.90 -4.44 -20.54
CA LEU A 25 -7.89 -3.11 -19.93
C LEU A 25 -7.48 -2.03 -20.96
N SER A 26 -7.73 -0.76 -20.65
CA SER A 26 -7.21 0.36 -21.44
C SER A 26 -5.73 0.60 -21.14
N LEU A 27 -4.98 1.08 -22.13
CA LEU A 27 -3.63 1.59 -21.91
C LEU A 27 -3.65 2.82 -20.97
N PRO A 28 -2.60 3.05 -20.18
CA PRO A 28 -2.51 4.23 -19.34
C PRO A 28 -2.46 5.49 -20.20
N PRO A 29 -3.15 6.57 -19.81
CA PRO A 29 -3.04 7.84 -20.49
C PRO A 29 -1.58 8.31 -20.43
N THR A 30 -1.02 8.68 -21.58
CA THR A 30 0.31 9.28 -21.64
C THR A 30 0.21 10.71 -21.13
N PRO A 31 1.01 11.10 -20.11
CA PRO A 31 1.00 12.48 -19.68
C PRO A 31 1.46 13.39 -20.83
N PRO A 32 0.87 14.59 -20.99
CA PRO A 32 1.34 15.54 -21.98
C PRO A 32 2.80 15.89 -21.68
N SER A 33 3.69 15.58 -22.61
CA SER A 33 5.12 15.84 -22.51
C SER A 33 5.55 16.68 -23.70
N ALA A 34 6.45 17.65 -23.47
CA ALA A 34 7.07 18.43 -24.53
C ALA A 34 8.02 17.59 -25.39
N ASP A 35 8.64 16.57 -24.79
CA ASP A 35 9.49 15.63 -25.51
C ASP A 35 8.63 14.65 -26.33
N PRO A 36 9.01 14.37 -27.60
CA PRO A 36 8.29 13.39 -28.42
C PRO A 36 8.33 12.02 -27.74
N PRO A 37 7.18 11.32 -27.61
CA PRO A 37 7.15 10.01 -27.00
C PRO A 37 7.93 9.03 -27.88
N ALA A 38 8.95 8.39 -27.31
CA ALA A 38 9.59 7.24 -27.94
C ALA A 38 8.61 6.05 -27.86
N TYR A 39 7.92 5.79 -28.96
CA TYR A 39 6.95 4.71 -29.06
C TYR A 39 7.54 3.53 -29.83
N SER A 40 7.33 2.33 -29.31
CA SER A 40 7.70 1.07 -29.97
C SER A 40 6.58 0.08 -29.72
N ASP A 41 6.10 -0.55 -30.79
CA ASP A 41 4.99 -1.52 -30.73
C ASP A 41 5.31 -2.75 -29.88
N THR A 42 6.60 -3.04 -29.66
CA THR A 42 7.07 -4.17 -28.86
C THR A 42 7.50 -3.75 -27.45
N ALA A 43 7.36 -2.48 -27.07
CA ALA A 43 7.70 -2.03 -25.73
C ALA A 43 6.70 -2.54 -24.70
N THR A 44 7.21 -3.08 -23.59
CA THR A 44 6.40 -3.55 -22.47
C THR A 44 5.59 -2.41 -21.86
N THR A 45 4.31 -2.66 -21.60
CA THR A 45 3.41 -1.70 -20.96
C THR A 45 3.74 -1.52 -19.47
N PRO A 46 3.27 -0.43 -18.81
CA PRO A 46 3.55 -0.24 -17.38
C PRO A 46 2.92 -1.29 -16.46
N TYR A 47 1.79 -1.88 -16.87
CA TYR A 47 1.08 -2.95 -16.17
C TYR A 47 0.48 -3.92 -17.18
N PRO A 48 0.17 -5.18 -16.79
CA PRO A 48 -0.44 -6.16 -17.67
C PRO A 48 -1.87 -5.75 -18.04
N ILE A 49 -2.17 -5.75 -19.33
CA ILE A 49 -3.49 -5.37 -19.89
C ILE A 49 -4.36 -6.60 -20.13
N ARG A 50 -3.72 -7.75 -20.28
CA ARG A 50 -4.33 -9.03 -20.67
C ARG A 50 -3.94 -10.12 -19.69
N PRO A 51 -4.82 -11.11 -19.45
CA PRO A 51 -4.52 -12.22 -18.57
C PRO A 51 -3.38 -13.06 -19.15
N ALA A 52 -2.49 -13.52 -18.27
CA ALA A 52 -1.46 -14.49 -18.59
C ALA A 52 -2.03 -15.91 -18.43
N ILE A 53 -1.80 -16.76 -19.41
CA ILE A 53 -2.27 -18.15 -19.44
C ILE A 53 -1.05 -19.06 -19.35
N GLU A 54 -1.10 -20.03 -18.46
CA GLU A 54 -0.11 -21.10 -18.32
C GLU A 54 -0.78 -22.47 -18.48
N THR A 55 0.01 -23.47 -18.86
CA THR A 55 -0.44 -24.86 -18.99
C THR A 55 0.51 -25.82 -18.31
N PRO A 56 0.02 -27.00 -17.88
CA PRO A 56 0.90 -28.05 -17.38
C PRO A 56 1.81 -28.55 -18.50
N THR A 57 3.01 -29.01 -18.12
CA THR A 57 4.04 -29.46 -19.07
C THR A 57 3.55 -30.56 -20.03
N SER A 58 2.64 -31.43 -19.58
CA SER A 58 2.06 -32.49 -20.41
C SER A 58 1.27 -31.95 -21.61
N SER A 59 0.41 -30.95 -21.39
CA SER A 59 -0.41 -30.32 -22.43
C SER A 59 0.43 -29.38 -23.30
N LEU A 60 1.40 -28.70 -22.69
CA LEU A 60 2.35 -27.84 -23.38
C LEU A 60 3.15 -28.60 -24.46
N ASN A 61 3.59 -29.82 -24.16
CA ASN A 61 4.31 -30.66 -25.13
C ASN A 61 3.43 -31.05 -26.33
N GLN A 62 2.11 -31.06 -26.16
CA GLN A 62 1.13 -31.30 -27.22
C GLN A 62 0.70 -30.02 -27.92
N GLY A 63 1.11 -28.85 -27.42
CA GLY A 63 0.63 -27.55 -27.90
C GLY A 63 -0.82 -27.24 -27.48
N ASP A 64 -1.38 -27.97 -26.51
CA ASP A 64 -2.74 -27.72 -26.01
C ASP A 64 -2.73 -26.64 -24.92
N TRP A 65 -3.47 -25.57 -25.16
CA TRP A 65 -3.62 -24.41 -24.27
C TRP A 65 -5.04 -24.24 -23.74
N GLY A 66 -5.95 -25.20 -23.99
CA GLY A 66 -7.37 -25.05 -23.70
C GLY A 66 -8.04 -23.95 -24.53
N LEU A 67 -7.46 -23.62 -25.68
CA LEU A 67 -7.96 -22.66 -26.66
C LEU A 67 -8.67 -23.39 -27.81
N LYS A 68 -9.23 -22.62 -28.76
CA LYS A 68 -9.89 -23.19 -29.94
C LYS A 68 -8.97 -24.08 -30.78
N ARG A 69 -7.68 -23.76 -30.84
CA ARG A 69 -6.66 -24.49 -31.60
C ARG A 69 -5.38 -24.68 -30.77
N ALA A 70 -4.63 -25.72 -31.09
CA ALA A 70 -3.30 -25.95 -30.52
C ALA A 70 -2.31 -24.88 -31.05
N LEU A 71 -1.41 -24.43 -30.17
CA LEU A 71 -0.40 -23.44 -30.52
C LEU A 71 0.89 -24.08 -31.05
N PRO A 72 1.70 -23.36 -31.84
CA PRO A 72 2.96 -23.88 -32.35
C PRO A 72 3.94 -24.27 -31.24
N ILE A 73 4.32 -25.55 -31.20
CA ILE A 73 5.24 -26.12 -30.20
C ILE A 73 6.62 -25.43 -30.28
N LYS A 74 7.10 -25.11 -31.48
CA LYS A 74 8.44 -24.54 -31.69
C LYS A 74 8.68 -23.22 -30.94
N THR A 75 7.66 -22.39 -30.80
CA THR A 75 7.75 -21.09 -30.14
C THR A 75 7.35 -21.17 -28.67
N THR A 76 6.45 -22.08 -28.32
CA THR A 76 5.88 -22.19 -26.97
C THR A 76 6.68 -23.07 -26.02
N THR A 77 7.38 -24.11 -26.49
CA THR A 77 8.06 -25.07 -25.60
C THR A 77 9.54 -24.77 -25.36
N LYS A 78 10.17 -23.97 -26.22
CA LYS A 78 11.60 -23.61 -26.09
C LYS A 78 11.86 -22.59 -24.99
N SER A 79 10.84 -21.86 -24.54
CA SER A 79 10.99 -20.86 -23.49
C SER A 79 11.00 -21.54 -22.11
N GLY A 80 11.88 -21.09 -21.21
CA GLY A 80 11.91 -21.59 -19.83
C GLY A 80 10.67 -21.18 -19.01
N THR A 81 9.91 -20.21 -19.49
CA THR A 81 8.70 -19.68 -18.85
C THR A 81 7.56 -19.66 -19.87
N PRO A 82 6.87 -20.79 -20.05
CA PRO A 82 5.84 -20.92 -21.07
C PRO A 82 4.53 -20.29 -20.60
N VAL A 83 4.44 -18.97 -20.75
CA VAL A 83 3.26 -18.20 -20.40
C VAL A 83 2.91 -17.29 -21.57
N ILE A 84 1.63 -17.29 -21.95
CA ILE A 84 1.14 -16.55 -23.13
C ILE A 84 0.03 -15.57 -22.75
N ARG A 85 -0.21 -14.60 -23.63
CA ARG A 85 -1.40 -13.73 -23.64
C ARG A 85 -1.98 -13.70 -25.05
N ILE A 86 -3.29 -13.52 -25.16
CA ILE A 86 -4.02 -13.48 -26.44
C ILE A 86 -4.15 -12.03 -26.90
N GLN A 87 -3.62 -11.64 -28.05
CA GLN A 87 -3.57 -10.24 -28.48
C GLN A 87 -4.84 -9.82 -29.25
N GLY A 88 -5.00 -10.32 -30.49
CA GLY A 88 -6.09 -9.99 -31.42
C GLY A 88 -7.31 -10.90 -31.36
N GLY A 89 -7.29 -11.96 -30.55
CA GLY A 89 -8.43 -12.84 -30.31
C GLY A 89 -8.10 -14.33 -30.34
N ILE A 90 -9.02 -15.16 -29.84
CA ILE A 90 -8.87 -16.63 -29.79
C ILE A 90 -8.89 -17.25 -31.20
N ASP A 91 -9.58 -16.61 -32.15
CA ASP A 91 -9.65 -17.01 -33.55
C ASP A 91 -9.74 -15.76 -34.43
N THR A 92 -8.68 -15.43 -35.15
CA THR A 92 -8.65 -14.29 -36.07
C THR A 92 -9.26 -14.67 -37.43
N GLN A 93 -9.46 -13.67 -38.29
CA GLN A 93 -9.91 -13.88 -39.67
C GLN A 93 -9.02 -14.86 -40.45
N GLU A 94 -7.73 -14.91 -40.12
CA GLU A 94 -6.74 -15.79 -40.74
C GLU A 94 -6.82 -17.23 -40.22
N HIS A 95 -7.77 -17.54 -39.34
CA HIS A 95 -7.91 -18.85 -38.70
C HIS A 95 -6.65 -19.23 -37.89
N ILE A 96 -6.08 -18.26 -37.19
CA ILE A 96 -4.95 -18.44 -36.26
C ILE A 96 -5.34 -17.84 -34.90
N ALA A 97 -4.82 -18.41 -33.82
CA ALA A 97 -4.90 -17.77 -32.51
C ALA A 97 -3.76 -16.75 -32.41
N ASP A 98 -4.09 -15.47 -32.24
CA ASP A 98 -3.09 -14.42 -32.12
C ASP A 98 -2.60 -14.32 -30.68
N PHE A 99 -1.34 -14.70 -30.44
CA PHE A 99 -0.77 -14.81 -29.10
C PHE A 99 0.64 -14.24 -29.03
N GLU A 100 0.99 -13.80 -27.83
CA GLU A 100 2.29 -13.24 -27.49
C GLU A 100 2.80 -13.87 -26.18
N SER A 101 4.10 -13.78 -25.91
CA SER A 101 4.66 -14.15 -24.61
C SER A 101 4.18 -13.18 -23.53
N ALA A 102 3.71 -13.69 -22.39
CA ALA A 102 3.38 -12.91 -21.20
C ALA A 102 4.46 -13.02 -20.10
N ALA A 103 5.61 -13.60 -20.44
CA ALA A 103 6.71 -13.78 -19.50
C ALA A 103 7.29 -12.45 -18.99
N ASP A 104 7.18 -11.39 -19.78
CA ASP A 104 7.59 -10.02 -19.45
C ASP A 104 6.98 -9.54 -18.11
N HIS A 105 5.66 -9.55 -17.99
CA HIS A 105 4.98 -9.11 -16.77
C HIS A 105 5.01 -10.17 -15.67
N VAL A 106 4.86 -11.46 -16.02
CA VAL A 106 4.83 -12.52 -15.00
C VAL A 106 6.16 -12.65 -14.27
N LEU A 107 7.28 -12.60 -14.99
CA LEU A 107 8.59 -12.62 -14.35
C LEU A 107 8.87 -11.32 -13.59
N THR A 108 8.42 -10.17 -14.10
CA THR A 108 8.57 -8.89 -13.39
C THR A 108 7.79 -8.88 -12.07
N LEU A 109 6.57 -9.45 -12.05
CA LEU A 109 5.79 -9.63 -10.82
C LEU A 109 6.51 -10.56 -9.82
N ARG A 110 7.02 -11.71 -10.29
CA ARG A 110 7.79 -12.64 -9.43
C ARG A 110 9.02 -11.96 -8.84
N LYS A 111 9.81 -11.27 -9.67
CA LYS A 111 10.98 -10.49 -9.22
C LYS A 111 10.61 -9.45 -8.19
N PHE A 112 9.47 -8.75 -8.35
CA PHE A 112 9.00 -7.78 -7.35
C PHE A 112 8.62 -8.44 -6.02
N GLN A 113 7.92 -9.57 -6.07
CA GLN A 113 7.53 -10.33 -4.89
C GLN A 113 8.75 -10.88 -4.13
N GLU A 114 9.82 -11.25 -4.85
CA GLU A 114 11.10 -11.65 -4.25
C GLU A 114 11.79 -10.51 -3.48
N LEU A 115 11.53 -9.24 -3.82
CA LEU A 115 12.04 -8.09 -3.06
C LEU A 115 11.38 -7.96 -1.68
N GLN A 116 10.23 -8.61 -1.47
CA GLN A 116 9.44 -8.57 -0.23
C GLN A 116 9.10 -7.14 0.22
N LEU A 117 8.78 -6.28 -0.75
CA LEU A 117 8.39 -4.89 -0.50
C LEU A 117 6.90 -4.78 -0.26
N ARG A 118 6.52 -3.98 0.73
CA ARG A 118 5.17 -3.46 0.90
C ARG A 118 4.96 -2.30 -0.06
N VAL A 119 3.73 -2.19 -0.56
CA VAL A 119 3.31 -1.00 -1.29
C VAL A 119 2.69 -0.02 -0.29
N THR A 120 3.19 1.21 -0.29
CA THR A 120 2.72 2.31 0.55
C THR A 120 2.04 3.37 -0.28
N LEU A 121 1.21 4.17 0.37
CA LEU A 121 0.67 5.37 -0.24
C LEU A 121 1.82 6.34 -0.57
N PRO A 122 1.71 7.11 -1.67
CA PRO A 122 2.70 8.12 -1.99
C PRO A 122 2.70 9.21 -0.91
N THR A 123 3.89 9.55 -0.45
CA THR A 123 4.14 10.62 0.52
C THR A 123 5.24 11.53 0.00
N ALA A 124 5.38 12.71 0.59
CA ALA A 124 6.54 13.56 0.34
C ALA A 124 7.86 12.81 0.63
N ARG A 125 8.94 13.19 -0.08
CA ARG A 125 10.23 12.49 -0.02
C ARG A 125 10.87 12.49 1.37
N ASP A 126 10.55 13.50 2.19
CA ASP A 126 11.14 13.68 3.53
C ASP A 126 10.48 12.80 4.60
N VAL A 127 9.36 12.14 4.27
CA VAL A 127 8.65 11.27 5.22
C VAL A 127 9.42 9.97 5.41
N PRO A 128 9.83 9.64 6.65
CA PRO A 128 10.57 8.41 6.93
C PRO A 128 9.72 7.18 6.62
N ASP A 129 10.38 6.09 6.19
CA ASP A 129 9.70 4.84 5.80
C ASP A 129 8.81 4.27 6.93
N SER A 130 9.10 4.55 8.20
CA SER A 130 8.31 4.12 9.36
C SER A 130 6.94 4.77 9.47
N GLN A 131 6.77 5.99 8.93
CA GLN A 131 5.52 6.75 8.95
C GLN A 131 4.68 6.54 7.70
N ARG A 132 5.20 5.83 6.69
CA ARG A 132 4.47 5.58 5.44
C ARG A 132 3.30 4.62 5.68
N THR A 133 2.10 5.08 5.34
CA THR A 133 0.87 4.31 5.44
C THR A 133 0.82 3.21 4.40
N SER A 134 0.42 2.00 4.82
CA SER A 134 0.21 0.86 3.90
C SER A 134 -0.99 1.11 3.00
N ALA A 135 -0.97 0.58 1.77
CA ALA A 135 -2.13 0.60 0.88
C ALA A 135 -3.37 -0.09 1.51
N PHE A 136 -3.17 -1.08 2.39
CA PHE A 136 -4.24 -1.85 3.06
C PHE A 136 -4.52 -1.36 4.48
N HIS A 137 -4.36 -0.05 4.72
CA HIS A 137 -4.69 0.53 6.02
C HIS A 137 -6.23 0.65 6.15
N PRO A 138 -6.83 0.23 7.28
CA PRO A 138 -8.28 0.18 7.43
C PRO A 138 -8.97 1.55 7.37
N GLU A 139 -8.24 2.65 7.48
CA GLU A 139 -8.80 4.01 7.36
C GLU A 139 -8.82 4.52 5.91
N VAL A 140 -8.07 3.88 5.01
CA VAL A 140 -7.76 4.39 3.67
C VAL A 140 -8.20 3.46 2.55
N ASP A 141 -8.20 2.15 2.80
CA ASP A 141 -8.64 1.14 1.82
C ASP A 141 -10.17 1.05 1.80
N HIS A 142 -10.79 2.12 1.34
CA HIS A 142 -12.23 2.19 1.10
C HIS A 142 -12.52 2.59 -0.34
N THR A 143 -13.62 2.04 -0.86
CA THR A 143 -14.20 2.46 -2.14
C THR A 143 -15.30 3.50 -1.97
N THR A 144 -15.86 3.63 -0.78
CA THR A 144 -16.94 4.57 -0.44
C THR A 144 -16.58 5.31 0.85
N ASP A 145 -16.94 6.58 0.90
CA ASP A 145 -16.78 7.48 2.06
C ASP A 145 -17.87 7.25 3.10
N VAL A 146 -19.06 6.85 2.67
CA VAL A 146 -20.17 6.45 3.54
C VAL A 146 -19.90 5.06 4.10
N GLU A 147 -20.01 4.93 5.43
CA GLU A 147 -20.10 3.61 6.07
C GLU A 147 -21.33 2.89 5.50
N SER A 148 -21.12 1.78 4.81
CA SER A 148 -22.24 0.92 4.44
C SER A 148 -22.94 0.50 5.73
N SER A 149 -24.09 1.11 6.01
CA SER A 149 -25.02 0.73 7.09
C SER A 149 -25.65 -0.66 6.87
N THR A 150 -25.06 -1.45 5.97
CA THR A 150 -25.52 -2.73 5.48
C THR A 150 -24.46 -3.81 5.66
N LEU A 151 -23.91 -3.91 6.87
CA LEU A 151 -23.95 -5.22 7.51
C LEU A 151 -25.33 -5.36 8.13
N VAL A 152 -26.34 -5.58 7.28
CA VAL A 152 -27.55 -6.29 7.67
C VAL A 152 -27.07 -7.50 8.44
N GLU A 153 -27.48 -7.59 9.70
CA GLU A 153 -27.30 -8.63 10.72
C GLU A 153 -27.17 -10.08 10.18
N LYS A 154 -26.17 -10.36 9.37
CA LYS A 154 -25.68 -11.70 9.10
C LYS A 154 -24.45 -11.87 9.95
N ALA A 155 -24.75 -12.07 11.24
CA ALA A 155 -23.91 -12.69 12.24
C ALA A 155 -22.42 -12.64 11.89
N THR A 156 -21.79 -11.48 12.13
CA THR A 156 -20.34 -11.46 12.25
C THR A 156 -19.99 -12.48 13.34
N THR A 157 -19.29 -13.54 12.95
CA THR A 157 -18.85 -14.61 13.85
C THR A 157 -17.67 -14.16 14.72
N SER A 158 -17.47 -12.86 14.89
CA SER A 158 -16.45 -12.29 15.76
C SER A 158 -16.89 -12.46 17.21
N TRP A 159 -16.13 -13.23 17.99
CA TRP A 159 -16.38 -13.43 19.42
C TRP A 159 -16.32 -12.10 20.20
N LEU A 160 -15.55 -11.10 19.70
CA LEU A 160 -15.36 -9.80 20.35
C LEU A 160 -16.49 -8.79 20.12
N GLU A 161 -17.35 -9.00 19.14
CA GLU A 161 -18.48 -8.07 18.86
C GLU A 161 -19.75 -8.44 19.64
N LYS A 162 -19.83 -9.66 20.16
CA LYS A 162 -20.96 -10.13 20.96
C LYS A 162 -21.02 -9.44 22.31
N SER A 163 -22.21 -9.26 22.86
CA SER A 163 -22.37 -8.78 24.23
C SER A 163 -21.63 -9.70 25.23
N PRO A 164 -21.10 -9.19 26.35
CA PRO A 164 -20.42 -10.03 27.35
C PRO A 164 -21.26 -11.22 27.81
N LEU A 165 -22.58 -11.02 27.94
CA LEU A 165 -23.54 -12.06 28.33
C LEU A 165 -23.65 -13.18 27.28
N GLU A 166 -23.68 -12.84 25.99
CA GLU A 166 -23.71 -13.83 24.90
C GLU A 166 -22.41 -14.63 24.78
N ARG A 167 -21.25 -14.00 25.05
CA ARG A 167 -19.96 -14.70 25.08
C ARG A 167 -19.92 -15.72 26.19
N VAL A 168 -20.35 -15.30 27.39
CA VAL A 168 -20.43 -16.18 28.57
C VAL A 168 -21.38 -17.35 28.28
N ALA A 169 -22.53 -17.11 27.65
CA ALA A 169 -23.49 -18.16 27.29
C ALA A 169 -22.89 -19.24 26.35
N ARG A 170 -21.98 -18.86 25.43
CA ARG A 170 -21.31 -19.78 24.50
C ARG A 170 -20.04 -20.45 25.04
N LEU A 171 -19.59 -20.12 26.26
CA LEU A 171 -18.42 -20.78 26.85
C LEU A 171 -18.70 -22.28 27.12
N PRO A 172 -17.71 -23.16 26.87
CA PRO A 172 -17.70 -24.53 27.38
C PRO A 172 -17.96 -24.58 28.89
N LYS A 173 -18.65 -25.62 29.37
CA LYS A 173 -19.05 -25.75 30.78
C LYS A 173 -17.89 -25.56 31.76
N HIS A 174 -16.76 -26.22 31.51
CA HIS A 174 -15.57 -26.11 32.37
C HIS A 174 -15.03 -24.67 32.49
N LEU A 175 -15.14 -23.84 31.45
CA LEU A 175 -14.71 -22.44 31.52
C LEU A 175 -15.68 -21.57 32.32
N LYS A 176 -16.98 -21.86 32.24
CA LYS A 176 -18.00 -21.21 33.09
C LYS A 176 -17.76 -21.56 34.55
N ASP A 177 -17.52 -22.85 34.84
CA ASP A 177 -17.26 -23.34 36.18
C ASP A 177 -15.98 -22.70 36.76
N THR A 178 -14.90 -22.58 35.96
CA THR A 178 -13.68 -21.88 36.40
C THR A 178 -13.89 -20.39 36.60
N LEU A 179 -14.73 -19.72 35.80
CA LEU A 179 -15.03 -18.30 35.99
C LEU A 179 -15.88 -18.06 37.24
N ASP A 180 -16.81 -18.96 37.53
CA ASP A 180 -17.62 -18.93 38.74
C ASP A 180 -16.78 -19.26 39.98
N GLU A 181 -15.85 -20.21 39.89
CA GLU A 181 -14.85 -20.47 40.93
C GLU A 181 -13.96 -19.26 41.17
N VAL A 182 -13.44 -18.64 40.10
CA VAL A 182 -12.63 -17.41 40.20
C VAL A 182 -13.45 -16.24 40.75
N ALA A 183 -14.73 -16.11 40.38
CA ALA A 183 -15.60 -15.09 40.94
C ALA A 183 -15.86 -15.33 42.44
N ARG A 184 -16.04 -16.58 42.85
CA ARG A 184 -16.22 -16.99 44.25
C ARG A 184 -14.96 -16.82 45.07
N THR A 185 -13.78 -17.11 44.52
CA THR A 185 -12.50 -16.89 45.20
C THR A 185 -12.22 -15.39 45.30
N ARG A 186 -12.54 -14.62 44.25
CA ARG A 186 -12.39 -13.16 44.24
C ARG A 186 -13.35 -12.47 45.20
N THR A 187 -14.56 -13.00 45.44
CA THR A 187 -15.45 -12.49 46.50
C THR A 187 -15.04 -12.98 47.88
N ALA A 188 -14.39 -14.14 48.01
CA ALA A 188 -13.83 -14.62 49.28
C ALA A 188 -12.56 -13.85 49.71
N GLU A 189 -11.81 -13.30 48.76
CA GLU A 189 -10.60 -12.51 49.00
C GLU A 189 -10.84 -10.98 49.01
N ALA A 190 -12.00 -10.50 48.54
CA ALA A 190 -12.35 -9.08 48.49
C ALA A 190 -12.93 -8.55 49.81
N GLY A 191 -12.08 -8.54 50.85
CA GLY A 191 -12.19 -7.64 52.00
C GLY A 191 -11.52 -6.28 51.76
N PHE A 192 -11.17 -5.94 50.51
CA PHE A 192 -10.55 -4.66 50.17
C PHE A 192 -11.20 -4.03 48.94
N GLU A 193 -11.30 -2.70 49.00
CA GLU A 193 -12.05 -1.77 48.17
C GLU A 193 -12.13 -2.11 46.67
N LYS A 194 -13.34 -2.00 46.14
CA LYS A 194 -13.63 -1.98 44.70
C LYS A 194 -12.90 -0.77 44.08
N PRO A 195 -11.84 -0.93 43.27
CA PRO A 195 -11.27 0.20 42.57
C PRO A 195 -12.34 0.73 41.62
N ALA A 196 -12.67 2.01 41.79
CA ALA A 196 -13.51 2.74 40.86
C ALA A 196 -12.98 2.47 39.44
N ALA A 197 -13.87 2.05 38.54
CA ALA A 197 -13.56 1.97 37.14
C ALA A 197 -13.07 3.36 36.73
N LEU A 198 -11.78 3.46 36.38
CA LEU A 198 -11.26 4.59 35.63
C LEU A 198 -12.06 4.61 34.32
N THR A 199 -13.11 5.42 34.29
CA THR A 199 -13.61 5.98 33.05
C THR A 199 -12.46 6.79 32.48
N SER A 200 -11.60 6.13 31.71
CA SER A 200 -10.84 6.81 30.67
C SER A 200 -11.85 7.68 29.94
N PRO A 201 -11.64 9.02 29.86
CA PRO A 201 -12.56 9.87 29.13
C PRO A 201 -12.70 9.24 27.76
N ALA A 202 -13.94 8.92 27.37
CA ALA A 202 -14.25 8.53 26.03
C ALA A 202 -13.59 9.59 25.15
N GLN A 203 -12.48 9.24 24.51
CA GLN A 203 -11.95 10.03 23.43
C GLN A 203 -13.15 10.19 22.51
N ALA A 204 -13.62 11.44 22.36
CA ALA A 204 -14.60 11.77 21.35
C ALA A 204 -14.17 11.01 20.10
N PRO A 205 -15.05 10.21 19.46
CA PRO A 205 -14.65 9.48 18.27
C PRO A 205 -14.03 10.53 17.36
N PHE A 206 -12.73 10.42 17.10
CA PHE A 206 -12.10 11.20 16.07
C PHE A 206 -12.94 10.88 14.85
N THR A 207 -13.73 11.84 14.38
CA THR A 207 -14.46 11.72 13.13
C THR A 207 -13.42 11.86 12.03
N SER A 208 -12.48 10.94 11.96
CA SER A 208 -11.61 10.80 10.81
C SER A 208 -12.56 10.44 9.67
N THR A 209 -12.81 11.40 8.79
CA THR A 209 -13.51 11.13 7.54
C THR A 209 -12.80 9.97 6.87
N LYS A 210 -13.52 8.87 6.64
CA LYS A 210 -12.92 7.68 6.05
C LYS A 210 -12.36 8.07 4.69
N ARG A 211 -11.06 7.89 4.54
CA ARG A 211 -10.39 8.14 3.27
C ARG A 211 -10.70 6.98 2.33
N ARG A 212 -10.78 7.28 1.04
CA ARG A 212 -11.07 6.36 -0.05
C ARG A 212 -10.13 6.63 -1.22
N TRP A 213 -9.96 5.63 -2.07
CA TRP A 213 -9.11 5.75 -3.26
C TRP A 213 -9.92 5.73 -4.56
N ARG A 214 -11.17 5.25 -4.52
CA ARG A 214 -12.04 5.13 -5.69
C ARG A 214 -13.14 6.19 -5.67
N TYR A 215 -13.34 6.82 -6.83
CA TYR A 215 -14.37 7.82 -7.07
C TYR A 215 -15.12 7.46 -8.36
N ALA A 216 -16.44 7.69 -8.39
CA ALA A 216 -17.24 7.54 -9.60
C ALA A 216 -17.13 8.77 -10.51
N GLY A 217 -16.97 9.96 -9.90
CA GLY A 217 -16.75 11.21 -10.61
C GLY A 217 -15.32 11.37 -11.13
N PRO A 218 -15.12 12.23 -12.14
CA PRO A 218 -13.78 12.52 -12.62
C PRO A 218 -12.99 13.44 -11.68
N TYR A 219 -11.67 13.45 -11.85
CA TYR A 219 -10.79 14.42 -11.23
C TYR A 219 -10.64 15.67 -12.12
N LEU A 220 -11.35 16.75 -11.76
CA LEU A 220 -11.48 17.93 -12.61
C LEU A 220 -10.15 18.63 -12.92
N ALA A 221 -9.23 18.70 -11.95
CA ALA A 221 -7.95 19.39 -12.16
C ALA A 221 -7.00 18.65 -13.12
N GLY A 222 -7.22 17.35 -13.36
CA GLY A 222 -6.43 16.55 -14.30
C GLY A 222 -7.02 16.46 -15.71
N MET A 223 -8.23 16.99 -15.94
CA MET A 223 -8.92 16.91 -17.22
C MET A 223 -8.44 17.97 -18.20
N ASN A 224 -8.41 17.62 -19.49
CA ASN A 224 -8.22 18.60 -20.55
C ASN A 224 -9.50 19.44 -20.76
N GLY A 225 -9.41 20.64 -21.34
CA GLY A 225 -10.56 21.53 -21.59
C GLY A 225 -11.66 20.86 -22.41
N MET A 226 -11.30 20.09 -23.45
CA MET A 226 -12.27 19.34 -24.26
C MET A 226 -12.97 18.22 -23.48
N GLU A 227 -12.23 17.52 -22.61
CA GLU A 227 -12.80 16.47 -21.77
C GLU A 227 -13.78 17.07 -20.76
N PHE A 228 -13.43 18.21 -20.19
CA PHE A 228 -14.27 18.97 -19.27
C PHE A 228 -15.57 19.45 -19.96
N GLU A 229 -15.49 20.01 -21.16
CA GLU A 229 -16.68 20.37 -21.94
C GLU A 229 -17.54 19.14 -22.26
N SER A 230 -16.91 18.02 -22.63
CA SER A 230 -17.62 16.75 -22.86
C SER A 230 -18.33 16.25 -21.60
N PHE A 231 -17.75 16.48 -20.42
CA PHE A 231 -18.34 16.15 -19.14
C PHE A 231 -19.54 17.05 -18.84
N LEU A 232 -19.42 18.36 -19.03
CA LEU A 232 -20.54 19.30 -18.85
C LEU A 232 -21.71 18.98 -19.79
N ASN A 233 -21.43 18.58 -21.02
CA ASN A 233 -22.45 18.18 -22.00
C ASN A 233 -23.17 16.88 -21.63
N LYS A 234 -22.55 16.01 -20.82
CA LYS A 234 -23.19 14.79 -20.28
C LYS A 234 -24.16 15.09 -19.14
N ILE A 235 -24.13 16.29 -18.55
CA ILE A 235 -25.01 16.65 -17.43
C ILE A 235 -26.44 16.86 -17.94
N THR A 236 -27.25 15.81 -17.84
CA THR A 236 -28.64 15.80 -18.34
C THR A 236 -29.57 16.63 -17.46
N ARG A 237 -30.75 16.95 -18.00
CA ARG A 237 -31.82 17.61 -17.23
C ARG A 237 -32.27 16.77 -16.04
N GLU A 238 -32.19 15.44 -16.14
CA GLU A 238 -32.55 14.49 -15.08
C GLU A 238 -31.61 14.64 -13.88
N GLN A 239 -30.30 14.66 -14.11
CA GLN A 239 -29.31 14.89 -13.04
C GLN A 239 -29.52 16.23 -12.32
N ARG A 240 -30.00 17.26 -13.03
CA ARG A 240 -30.33 18.56 -12.40
C ARG A 240 -31.56 18.46 -11.49
N ILE A 241 -32.53 17.62 -11.84
CA ILE A 241 -33.72 17.36 -11.01
C ILE A 241 -33.31 16.55 -9.77
N GLU A 242 -32.50 15.51 -9.96
CA GLU A 242 -31.94 14.71 -8.87
C GLU A 242 -31.09 15.56 -7.92
N PHE A 243 -30.27 16.47 -8.45
CA PHE A 243 -29.49 17.40 -7.63
C PHE A 243 -30.39 18.33 -6.80
N ARG A 244 -31.49 18.83 -7.38
CA ARG A 244 -32.46 19.63 -6.63
C ARG A 244 -33.10 18.83 -5.50
N ALA A 245 -33.43 17.57 -5.73
CA ALA A 245 -33.94 16.67 -4.70
C ALA A 245 -32.90 16.41 -3.60
N TYR A 246 -31.63 16.24 -3.98
CA TYR A 246 -30.51 16.10 -3.05
C TYR A 246 -30.32 17.35 -2.17
N VAL A 247 -30.37 18.55 -2.76
CA VAL A 247 -30.31 19.83 -2.02
C VAL A 247 -31.51 19.97 -1.08
N LYS A 248 -32.72 19.57 -1.50
CA LYS A 248 -33.90 19.53 -0.64
C LYS A 248 -33.68 18.64 0.59
N GLN A 249 -33.14 17.43 0.40
CA GLN A 249 -32.80 16.52 1.50
C GLN A 249 -31.74 17.11 2.44
N HIS A 250 -30.70 17.74 1.88
CA HIS A 250 -29.67 18.41 2.69
C HIS A 250 -30.26 19.52 3.57
N LEU A 251 -31.13 20.36 3.02
CA LEU A 251 -31.82 21.42 3.75
C LEU A 251 -32.68 20.86 4.89
N ILE A 252 -33.43 19.77 4.64
CA ILE A 252 -34.23 19.10 5.69
C ILE A 252 -33.31 18.58 6.80
N ASN A 253 -32.19 17.94 6.45
CA ASN A 253 -31.22 17.43 7.41
C ASN A 253 -30.57 18.55 8.23
N GLU A 254 -30.24 19.68 7.60
CA GLU A 254 -29.69 20.86 8.27
C GLU A 254 -30.67 21.44 9.29
N ARG A 255 -31.96 21.56 8.93
CA ARG A 255 -33.02 21.98 9.86
C ARG A 255 -33.17 21.02 11.03
N LEU A 256 -33.15 19.72 10.75
CA LEU A 256 -33.26 18.67 11.76
C LEU A 256 -32.08 18.72 12.74
N GLN A 257 -30.86 18.91 12.23
CA GLN A 257 -29.66 19.05 13.08
C GLN A 257 -29.71 20.31 13.95
N LYS A 258 -30.12 21.46 13.40
CA LYS A 258 -30.30 22.71 14.16
C LYS A 258 -31.30 22.52 15.29
N HIS A 259 -32.47 21.96 14.97
CA HIS A 259 -33.50 21.67 15.94
C HIS A 259 -33.04 20.69 17.03
N ARG A 260 -32.29 19.65 16.66
CA ARG A 260 -31.68 18.73 17.65
C ARG A 260 -30.66 19.45 18.54
N ALA A 261 -29.85 20.35 17.99
CA ALA A 261 -28.88 21.11 18.77
C ALA A 261 -29.58 22.05 19.77
N GLU A 262 -30.61 22.77 19.32
CA GLU A 262 -31.43 23.64 20.17
C GLU A 262 -32.14 22.85 21.27
N ALA A 263 -32.70 21.67 20.96
CA ALA A 263 -33.33 20.80 21.95
C ALA A 263 -32.33 20.28 23.00
N LEU A 264 -31.10 19.93 22.58
CA LEU A 264 -30.02 19.55 23.49
C LEU A 264 -29.59 20.71 24.40
N GLU A 265 -29.55 21.95 23.88
CA GLU A 265 -29.26 23.15 24.68
C GLU A 265 -30.38 23.46 25.70
N GLN A 266 -31.63 23.19 25.34
CA GLN A 266 -32.80 23.38 26.21
C GLN A 266 -33.01 22.21 27.19
N GLY A 267 -32.29 21.08 27.02
CA GLY A 267 -32.37 19.91 27.90
C GLY A 267 -33.58 19.00 27.66
N GLU A 268 -34.34 19.21 26.58
CA GLU A 268 -35.47 18.36 26.19
C GLU A 268 -34.97 17.25 25.26
N THR A 269 -34.76 16.05 25.80
CA THR A 269 -34.13 14.94 25.05
C THR A 269 -35.11 14.00 24.34
N ASP A 270 -36.40 14.02 24.66
CA ASP A 270 -37.31 12.91 24.30
C ASP A 270 -38.63 13.29 23.59
N THR A 271 -39.00 14.56 23.39
CA THR A 271 -40.37 14.91 22.90
C THR A 271 -40.48 16.09 21.94
N ALA A 272 -39.43 16.44 21.19
CA ALA A 272 -39.54 17.53 20.23
C ALA A 272 -40.15 17.02 18.90
N GLU A 273 -41.35 17.52 18.55
CA GLU A 273 -42.03 17.25 17.29
C GLU A 273 -41.08 17.50 16.11
N LEU A 274 -40.91 16.50 15.23
CA LEU A 274 -40.02 16.62 14.08
C LEU A 274 -40.50 17.79 13.20
N PRO A 275 -39.63 18.75 12.83
CA PRO A 275 -40.02 19.83 11.93
C PRO A 275 -40.58 19.23 10.63
N SER A 276 -41.61 19.88 10.08
CA SER A 276 -42.37 19.41 8.91
C SER A 276 -41.42 18.87 7.83
N LYS A 277 -41.61 17.59 7.46
CA LYS A 277 -40.77 16.86 6.50
C LYS A 277 -40.79 17.44 5.08
N ASP A 278 -41.63 18.43 4.84
CA ASP A 278 -41.93 18.96 3.52
C ASP A 278 -41.29 20.34 3.32
N ALA A 279 -40.03 20.37 2.88
CA ALA A 279 -39.48 21.61 2.31
C ALA A 279 -40.16 21.93 0.97
N THR A 280 -40.67 23.15 0.81
CA THR A 280 -41.32 23.60 -0.43
C THR A 280 -40.30 23.82 -1.55
N GLU A 281 -40.74 23.81 -2.82
CA GLU A 281 -39.82 24.05 -3.94
C GLU A 281 -39.27 25.48 -3.96
N GLU A 282 -40.07 26.45 -3.51
CA GLU A 282 -39.69 27.87 -3.41
C GLU A 282 -38.51 28.04 -2.45
N GLU A 283 -38.58 27.45 -1.26
CA GLU A 283 -37.49 27.44 -0.28
C GLU A 283 -36.20 26.84 -0.85
N VAL A 284 -36.30 25.77 -1.65
CA VAL A 284 -35.14 25.16 -2.31
C VAL A 284 -34.51 26.14 -3.30
N THR A 285 -35.32 26.91 -4.04
CA THR A 285 -34.78 27.92 -4.97
C THR A 285 -34.08 29.08 -4.26
N GLU A 286 -34.61 29.52 -3.12
CA GLU A 286 -33.97 30.54 -2.27
C GLU A 286 -32.69 30.02 -1.64
N TYR A 287 -32.71 28.79 -1.12
CA TYR A 287 -31.51 28.14 -0.59
C TYR A 287 -30.43 27.98 -1.66
N LEU A 288 -30.79 27.66 -2.91
CA LEU A 288 -29.83 27.66 -4.02
C LEU A 288 -29.28 29.07 -4.32
N ARG A 289 -30.04 30.14 -4.10
CA ARG A 289 -29.50 31.52 -4.22
C ARG A 289 -28.49 31.79 -3.11
N HIS A 290 -28.79 31.39 -1.88
CA HIS A 290 -27.87 31.50 -0.75
C HIS A 290 -26.59 30.67 -0.95
N LEU A 291 -26.70 29.45 -1.47
CA LEU A 291 -25.54 28.61 -1.79
C LEU A 291 -24.66 29.24 -2.89
N ARG A 292 -25.23 30.00 -3.82
CA ARG A 292 -24.43 30.74 -4.82
C ARG A 292 -23.64 31.90 -4.22
N SER A 293 -24.11 32.51 -3.13
CA SER A 293 -23.32 33.51 -2.39
C SER A 293 -22.24 32.89 -1.50
N GLU A 294 -22.41 31.62 -1.08
CA GLU A 294 -21.46 30.90 -0.22
C GLU A 294 -20.84 29.69 -0.94
N PRO A 295 -19.83 29.91 -1.82
CA PRO A 295 -19.23 28.84 -2.62
C PRO A 295 -18.61 27.72 -1.76
N GLY A 296 -18.13 28.04 -0.55
CA GLY A 296 -17.54 27.07 0.38
C GLY A 296 -18.53 26.02 0.90
N LYS A 297 -19.85 26.29 0.91
CA LYS A 297 -20.89 25.28 1.23
C LYS A 297 -21.42 24.61 -0.03
N PHE A 298 -21.46 25.33 -1.16
CA PHE A 298 -22.00 24.81 -2.40
C PHE A 298 -21.07 23.82 -3.11
N GLY A 299 -19.76 24.12 -3.16
CA GLY A 299 -18.73 23.24 -3.73
C GLY A 299 -18.77 21.81 -3.16
N PRO A 300 -18.74 21.61 -1.83
CA PRO A 300 -18.87 20.30 -1.23
C PRO A 300 -20.15 19.57 -1.67
N LEU A 301 -21.31 20.25 -1.71
CA LEU A 301 -22.57 19.61 -2.12
C LEU A 301 -22.51 19.06 -3.55
N ILE A 302 -21.96 19.86 -4.47
CA ILE A 302 -21.72 19.43 -5.85
C ILE A 302 -20.76 18.23 -5.87
N ALA A 303 -19.66 18.31 -5.11
CA ALA A 303 -18.67 17.24 -5.05
C ALA A 303 -19.25 15.93 -4.49
N SER A 304 -20.12 15.96 -3.48
CA SER A 304 -20.83 14.76 -3.00
C SER A 304 -21.77 14.19 -4.06
N PHE A 305 -22.50 15.05 -4.77
CA PHE A 305 -23.52 14.59 -5.69
C PHE A 305 -22.92 13.90 -6.92
N PHE A 306 -21.87 14.50 -7.50
CA PHE A 306 -21.15 13.94 -8.64
C PHE A 306 -20.04 12.96 -8.24
N ASP A 307 -19.87 12.71 -6.94
CA ASP A 307 -18.81 11.86 -6.39
C ASP A 307 -17.40 12.26 -6.88
N LEU A 308 -17.13 13.56 -6.90
CA LEU A 308 -15.87 14.12 -7.39
C LEU A 308 -14.73 13.88 -6.40
N ALA A 309 -13.52 13.73 -6.93
CA ALA A 309 -12.31 13.67 -6.14
C ALA A 309 -11.92 15.05 -5.59
N ASP A 310 -11.20 15.05 -4.47
CA ASP A 310 -10.80 16.29 -3.81
C ASP A 310 -9.84 17.12 -4.67
N ALA A 311 -10.09 18.42 -4.77
CA ALA A 311 -9.25 19.36 -5.52
C ALA A 311 -7.89 19.57 -4.84
N PRO A 312 -6.84 19.95 -5.60
CA PRO A 312 -5.53 20.27 -5.04
C PRO A 312 -5.62 21.36 -3.98
N ASN A 313 -4.66 21.36 -3.05
CA ASN A 313 -4.59 22.39 -2.02
C ASN A 313 -4.39 23.77 -2.68
N PRO A 314 -5.12 24.81 -2.26
CA PRO A 314 -4.89 26.15 -2.77
C PRO A 314 -3.46 26.60 -2.42
N SER A 315 -2.85 27.38 -3.32
CA SER A 315 -1.53 27.97 -3.07
C SER A 315 -1.53 28.76 -1.76
N PRO A 316 -0.47 28.69 -0.95
CA PRO A 316 -0.40 29.42 0.32
C PRO A 316 -0.59 30.92 0.07
N GLY A 317 -1.62 31.51 0.71
CA GLY A 317 -1.98 32.92 0.56
C GLY A 317 -3.18 33.21 -0.36
N SER A 318 -3.71 32.19 -1.06
CA SER A 318 -4.97 32.28 -1.79
C SER A 318 -6.09 31.61 -0.98
N ALA A 319 -7.09 32.38 -0.55
CA ALA A 319 -8.33 31.81 -0.04
C ALA A 319 -9.20 31.43 -1.25
N ASP A 320 -9.11 30.18 -1.70
CA ASP A 320 -10.01 29.68 -2.75
C ASP A 320 -11.44 29.55 -2.17
N PRO A 321 -12.40 30.37 -2.63
CA PRO A 321 -13.78 30.31 -2.14
C PRO A 321 -14.46 28.97 -2.46
N TRP A 322 -13.95 28.22 -3.43
CA TRP A 322 -14.55 26.99 -3.96
C TRP A 322 -13.92 25.70 -3.43
N SER A 323 -13.06 25.77 -2.41
CA SER A 323 -12.49 24.56 -1.81
C SER A 323 -13.60 23.62 -1.33
N TYR A 324 -13.45 22.32 -1.60
CA TYR A 324 -14.49 21.34 -1.23
C TYR A 324 -14.58 21.08 0.28
N GLY A 325 -13.64 21.58 1.09
CA GLY A 325 -13.66 21.42 2.55
C GLY A 325 -13.64 19.97 3.04
N ARG A 326 -13.24 19.03 2.19
CA ARG A 326 -13.25 17.58 2.43
C ARG A 326 -11.85 17.00 2.31
N ASP A 327 -11.59 15.98 3.11
CA ASP A 327 -10.38 15.16 3.05
C ASP A 327 -10.79 13.69 2.96
N THR A 328 -11.34 13.33 1.79
CA THR A 328 -11.75 11.96 1.48
C THR A 328 -10.65 11.19 0.77
N ILE A 329 -9.59 11.85 0.28
CA ILE A 329 -8.59 11.19 -0.53
C ILE A 329 -7.63 10.32 0.28
N SER A 330 -7.28 9.16 -0.26
CA SER A 330 -6.38 8.21 0.38
C SER A 330 -5.02 8.80 0.80
N ALA A 331 -4.42 9.65 -0.04
CA ALA A 331 -3.14 10.26 0.23
C ALA A 331 -3.07 11.70 -0.30
N ASP A 332 -2.34 12.55 0.43
CA ASP A 332 -2.21 13.98 0.09
C ASP A 332 -1.53 14.18 -1.27
N SER A 333 -0.56 13.32 -1.64
CA SER A 333 0.06 13.39 -2.97
C SER A 333 -0.92 13.10 -4.11
N TYR A 334 -1.94 12.25 -3.88
CA TYR A 334 -3.00 12.03 -4.85
C TYR A 334 -3.94 13.23 -4.96
N ARG A 335 -3.94 14.16 -4.01
CA ARG A 335 -4.71 15.39 -4.11
C ARG A 335 -4.15 16.32 -5.18
N GLU A 336 -2.85 16.26 -5.42
CA GLU A 336 -2.18 17.03 -6.47
C GLU A 336 -2.22 16.29 -7.81
N SER A 337 -1.82 15.02 -7.83
CA SER A 337 -1.80 14.24 -9.07
C SER A 337 -3.18 13.83 -9.55
N GLY A 338 -4.14 13.69 -8.64
CA GLY A 338 -5.41 13.01 -8.84
C GLY A 338 -5.43 11.62 -8.19
N PRO A 339 -6.64 11.09 -7.90
CA PRO A 339 -6.83 9.78 -7.29
C PRO A 339 -6.32 8.67 -8.21
N PRO A 340 -5.80 7.56 -7.66
CA PRO A 340 -5.26 6.49 -8.48
C PRO A 340 -6.37 5.76 -9.25
N THR A 341 -6.08 5.47 -10.52
CA THR A 341 -6.97 4.73 -11.43
C THR A 341 -7.20 3.28 -11.02
N THR A 342 -6.29 2.73 -10.22
CA THR A 342 -6.33 1.37 -9.67
C THR A 342 -6.15 1.44 -8.15
N HIS A 343 -6.33 0.31 -7.47
CA HIS A 343 -6.05 0.21 -6.04
C HIS A 343 -4.59 0.67 -5.76
N PRO A 344 -4.28 1.37 -4.65
CA PRO A 344 -2.92 1.87 -4.38
C PRO A 344 -1.82 0.81 -4.33
N SER A 345 -2.16 -0.48 -4.17
CA SER A 345 -1.20 -1.59 -4.29
C SER A 345 -0.99 -2.11 -5.72
N ALA A 346 -1.89 -1.78 -6.64
CA ALA A 346 -2.02 -2.31 -8.00
C ALA A 346 -1.99 -3.86 -8.10
N GLY A 347 -2.22 -4.58 -6.99
CA GLY A 347 -2.10 -6.04 -6.92
C GLY A 347 -0.66 -6.57 -7.03
N LEU A 348 0.36 -5.72 -6.87
CA LEU A 348 1.78 -6.12 -6.98
C LEU A 348 2.27 -6.88 -5.74
N SER A 349 1.93 -6.39 -4.55
CA SER A 349 2.25 -6.99 -3.26
C SER A 349 1.11 -6.79 -2.28
N TYR A 350 0.88 -7.82 -1.47
CA TYR A 350 -0.14 -7.86 -0.42
C TYR A 350 0.47 -7.81 0.99
N ILE A 351 1.76 -7.46 1.08
CA ILE A 351 2.46 -7.31 2.35
C ILE A 351 1.97 -6.03 3.03
N LYS A 352 1.36 -6.15 4.20
CA LYS A 352 0.86 -5.00 4.98
C LYS A 352 1.99 -4.27 5.70
N SER A 353 2.92 -5.01 6.30
CA SER A 353 3.99 -4.46 7.13
C SER A 353 5.31 -5.17 6.87
N GLU A 354 6.39 -4.40 6.95
CA GLU A 354 7.77 -4.86 6.79
C GLU A 354 8.52 -4.90 8.12
N LYS A 355 7.80 -5.01 9.25
CA LYS A 355 8.40 -5.14 10.58
C LYS A 355 8.90 -6.58 10.83
N PHE A 356 9.75 -7.06 9.95
CA PHE A 356 10.45 -8.33 10.08
C PHE A 356 11.88 -8.19 9.57
N SER A 357 12.80 -8.94 10.17
CA SER A 357 14.18 -9.06 9.68
C SER A 357 14.39 -10.44 9.07
N ARG A 358 15.12 -10.49 7.96
CA ARG A 358 15.53 -11.77 7.38
C ARG A 358 16.71 -12.30 8.17
N ASN A 359 16.62 -13.55 8.62
CA ASN A 359 17.73 -14.24 9.27
C ASN A 359 18.62 -14.88 8.21
N ASP A 360 19.86 -14.41 8.07
CA ASP A 360 20.88 -15.06 7.26
C ASP A 360 21.61 -16.13 8.08
N THR A 361 21.97 -17.23 7.43
CA THR A 361 22.61 -18.39 8.06
C THR A 361 24.00 -18.09 8.61
N LYS A 362 24.72 -17.11 8.02
CA LYS A 362 26.10 -16.77 8.41
C LYS A 362 26.16 -15.61 9.38
N VAL A 363 25.45 -14.52 9.07
CA VAL A 363 25.50 -13.26 9.85
C VAL A 363 24.45 -13.24 10.95
N GLY A 364 23.36 -13.99 10.80
CA GLY A 364 22.20 -13.93 11.67
C GLY A 364 21.17 -12.89 11.16
N PRO A 365 20.38 -12.27 12.06
CA PRO A 365 19.36 -11.31 11.66
C PRO A 365 19.99 -10.08 11.01
N LEU A 366 19.57 -9.78 9.78
CA LEU A 366 20.05 -8.61 9.04
C LEU A 366 19.33 -7.34 9.52
N GLU A 367 20.08 -6.25 9.63
CA GLU A 367 19.56 -4.92 9.98
C GLU A 367 18.75 -4.29 8.83
N HIS A 368 19.20 -4.52 7.60
CA HIS A 368 18.59 -3.99 6.39
C HIS A 368 18.25 -5.12 5.42
N ARG A 369 17.44 -4.80 4.40
CA ARG A 369 17.14 -5.76 3.33
C ARG A 369 18.40 -6.19 2.60
N PRO A 370 18.44 -7.44 2.10
CA PRO A 370 19.52 -7.86 1.25
C PRO A 370 19.60 -6.93 0.03
N PRO A 371 20.80 -6.45 -0.32
CA PRO A 371 20.99 -5.63 -1.50
C PRO A 371 20.71 -6.42 -2.78
N VAL A 372 20.29 -5.71 -3.84
CA VAL A 372 19.82 -6.29 -5.10
C VAL A 372 20.63 -5.73 -6.26
N PRO A 373 21.01 -6.55 -7.26
CA PRO A 373 21.69 -6.06 -8.44
C PRO A 373 20.74 -5.23 -9.31
N ALA A 374 21.26 -4.14 -9.85
CA ALA A 374 20.55 -3.21 -10.71
C ALA A 374 21.41 -2.77 -11.89
N ARG A 375 20.76 -2.21 -12.92
CA ARG A 375 21.43 -1.75 -14.15
C ARG A 375 21.24 -0.25 -14.32
N LEU A 376 22.29 0.46 -14.72
CA LEU A 376 22.15 1.85 -15.17
C LEU A 376 21.64 1.85 -16.62
N LEU A 377 20.43 2.37 -16.83
CA LEU A 377 19.75 2.34 -18.14
C LEU A 377 20.00 3.62 -18.95
N LYS A 378 19.88 4.78 -18.30
CA LYS A 378 20.05 6.09 -18.93
C LYS A 378 20.83 7.01 -18.01
N SER A 379 21.78 7.74 -18.57
CA SER A 379 22.50 8.83 -17.90
C SER A 379 22.15 10.15 -18.58
N ILE A 380 21.31 10.97 -17.96
CA ILE A 380 20.90 12.26 -18.54
C ILE A 380 21.92 13.33 -18.10
N PRO A 381 22.71 13.91 -19.01
CA PRO A 381 23.64 14.97 -18.64
C PRO A 381 22.87 16.19 -18.13
N THR A 382 23.30 16.71 -16.99
CA THR A 382 22.81 17.93 -16.33
C THR A 382 23.94 18.97 -16.34
N SER A 383 23.66 20.21 -15.90
CA SER A 383 24.69 21.22 -15.67
C SER A 383 25.81 20.70 -14.74
N HIS A 384 27.02 21.25 -14.91
CA HIS A 384 28.21 20.90 -14.11
C HIS A 384 28.70 19.44 -14.19
N ARG A 385 28.63 18.80 -15.38
CA ARG A 385 29.08 17.40 -15.59
C ARG A 385 28.42 16.38 -14.65
N ARG A 386 27.25 16.71 -14.12
CA ARG A 386 26.44 15.77 -13.35
C ARG A 386 25.56 14.97 -14.31
N TYR A 387 25.27 13.72 -13.96
CA TYR A 387 24.35 12.89 -14.73
C TYR A 387 23.22 12.44 -13.84
N LEU A 388 21.98 12.56 -14.33
CA LEU A 388 20.79 12.07 -13.67
C LEU A 388 20.50 10.64 -14.16
N PRO A 389 20.67 9.61 -13.31
CA PRO A 389 20.52 8.23 -13.74
C PRO A 389 19.06 7.77 -13.75
N ARG A 390 18.74 6.86 -14.66
CA ARG A 390 17.58 5.95 -14.56
C ARG A 390 18.09 4.54 -14.34
N VAL A 391 17.63 3.90 -13.27
CA VAL A 391 18.13 2.59 -12.84
C VAL A 391 17.05 1.54 -13.05
N GLY A 392 17.43 0.39 -13.61
CA GLY A 392 16.58 -0.79 -13.76
C GLY A 392 16.75 -1.72 -12.56
N VAL A 393 15.68 -1.94 -11.80
CA VAL A 393 15.65 -2.82 -10.62
C VAL A 393 14.49 -3.79 -10.77
N ALA A 394 14.76 -5.09 -10.74
CA ALA A 394 13.74 -6.14 -10.79
C ALA A 394 12.74 -6.05 -11.98
N GLY A 395 13.12 -5.41 -13.09
CA GLY A 395 12.25 -5.20 -14.26
C GLY A 395 11.54 -3.84 -14.29
N PHE A 396 11.65 -3.04 -13.22
CA PHE A 396 11.11 -1.68 -13.15
C PHE A 396 12.18 -0.62 -13.41
N VAL A 397 11.76 0.50 -13.99
CA VAL A 397 12.60 1.69 -14.16
C VAL A 397 12.33 2.64 -13.00
N VAL A 398 13.38 2.92 -12.24
CA VAL A 398 13.32 3.61 -10.96
C VAL A 398 13.94 5.01 -11.07
N PRO A 399 13.47 6.01 -10.31
CA PRO A 399 14.19 7.27 -10.14
C PRO A 399 15.62 7.08 -9.61
N PRO A 400 16.45 8.13 -9.64
CA PRO A 400 17.80 8.08 -9.08
C PRO A 400 17.78 7.58 -7.63
N PRO A 401 18.68 6.65 -7.26
CA PRO A 401 18.74 6.15 -5.89
C PRO A 401 19.15 7.26 -4.92
N THR A 402 18.55 7.24 -3.73
CA THR A 402 18.84 8.16 -2.63
C THR A 402 20.13 7.75 -1.91
N GLY A 403 20.81 8.73 -1.29
CA GLY A 403 22.01 8.54 -0.48
C GLY A 403 23.14 9.50 -0.85
N ASP A 404 24.22 9.48 -0.08
CA ASP A 404 25.42 10.34 -0.20
C ASP A 404 26.16 10.20 -1.55
N GLY A 405 25.67 9.35 -2.46
CA GLY A 405 26.19 9.16 -3.82
C GLY A 405 25.56 10.06 -4.89
N PHE A 406 24.43 10.72 -4.63
CA PHE A 406 23.86 11.65 -5.62
C PHE A 406 24.69 12.94 -5.75
N ALA A 407 25.39 13.34 -4.68
CA ALA A 407 26.01 14.66 -4.58
C ALA A 407 27.53 14.72 -4.87
N GLY A 408 28.28 13.61 -4.92
CA GLY A 408 29.76 13.68 -4.92
C GLY A 408 30.54 12.65 -5.75
N ASP A 409 30.41 11.35 -5.47
CA ASP A 409 31.53 10.43 -5.80
C ASP A 409 31.22 9.29 -6.78
N TYR A 410 29.96 9.06 -7.16
CA TYR A 410 29.61 7.95 -8.05
C TYR A 410 29.51 8.43 -9.51
N SER A 411 30.29 7.82 -10.42
CA SER A 411 30.21 8.13 -11.85
C SER A 411 28.92 7.56 -12.44
N TRP A 412 27.94 8.44 -12.60
CA TRP A 412 26.69 8.15 -13.31
C TRP A 412 26.82 8.26 -14.83
N GLN A 413 28.05 8.44 -15.33
CA GLN A 413 28.34 8.48 -16.75
C GLN A 413 28.17 7.08 -17.34
N TRP A 414 27.54 7.01 -18.52
CA TRP A 414 27.45 5.75 -19.25
C TRP A 414 28.83 5.32 -19.74
N GLU A 415 29.16 4.04 -19.51
CA GLU A 415 30.40 3.43 -19.95
C GLU A 415 30.11 2.19 -20.81
N PRO A 416 30.83 1.99 -21.94
CA PRO A 416 30.67 0.84 -22.81
C PRO A 416 31.32 -0.42 -22.19
N LYS A 417 30.69 -0.96 -21.16
CA LYS A 417 31.10 -2.22 -20.50
C LYS A 417 30.31 -3.40 -21.07
N LYS A 418 30.93 -4.58 -21.14
CA LYS A 418 30.21 -5.84 -21.42
C LYS A 418 29.07 -6.03 -20.42
N ASP A 419 27.86 -6.30 -20.92
CA ASP A 419 26.59 -6.38 -20.18
C ASP A 419 26.11 -5.07 -19.52
N GLY A 420 26.79 -3.95 -19.81
CA GLY A 420 26.51 -2.64 -19.28
C GLY A 420 26.93 -2.44 -17.81
N PRO A 421 26.89 -1.19 -17.33
CA PRO A 421 27.15 -0.86 -15.93
C PRO A 421 26.10 -1.47 -14.99
N LYS A 422 26.55 -2.44 -14.18
CA LYS A 422 25.78 -3.04 -13.07
C LYS A 422 26.17 -2.36 -11.75
N LEU A 423 25.19 -2.15 -10.89
CA LEU A 423 25.34 -1.55 -9.57
C LEU A 423 24.47 -2.29 -8.55
N VAL A 424 24.65 -1.97 -7.27
CA VAL A 424 23.93 -2.63 -6.18
C VAL A 424 23.10 -1.60 -5.42
N VAL A 425 21.82 -1.90 -5.22
CA VAL A 425 20.87 -1.03 -4.51
C VAL A 425 20.06 -1.81 -3.49
N THR A 426 19.66 -1.15 -2.42
CA THR A 426 18.66 -1.67 -1.48
C THR A 426 17.33 -0.97 -1.75
N PRO A 427 16.25 -1.72 -2.07
CA PRO A 427 14.94 -1.13 -2.22
C PRO A 427 14.30 -0.83 -0.85
N ASN A 428 13.77 0.38 -0.70
CA ASN A 428 13.21 0.85 0.56
C ASN A 428 11.70 0.68 0.61
N SER A 429 11.00 1.31 -0.33
CA SER A 429 9.54 1.27 -0.43
C SER A 429 9.07 1.48 -1.87
N GLY A 430 7.84 1.05 -2.17
CA GLY A 430 7.19 1.29 -3.46
C GLY A 430 5.84 1.97 -3.28
N SER A 431 5.53 2.93 -4.15
CA SER A 431 4.21 3.56 -4.25
C SER A 431 3.69 3.48 -5.67
N VAL A 432 2.37 3.50 -5.85
CA VAL A 432 1.76 3.50 -7.19
C VAL A 432 1.29 4.91 -7.53
N SER A 433 1.67 5.41 -8.70
CA SER A 433 1.22 6.72 -9.18
C SER A 433 -0.22 6.68 -9.69
N GLN A 434 -0.81 7.85 -9.96
CA GLN A 434 -2.18 7.97 -10.48
C GLN A 434 -2.45 7.07 -11.70
N ALA A 435 -1.49 7.05 -12.63
CA ALA A 435 -1.54 6.29 -13.88
C ALA A 435 -1.26 4.78 -13.70
N GLY A 436 -1.09 4.29 -12.47
CA GLY A 436 -0.80 2.88 -12.20
C GLY A 436 0.67 2.48 -12.39
N LYS A 437 1.61 3.45 -12.45
CA LYS A 437 3.05 3.15 -12.54
C LYS A 437 3.64 2.95 -11.16
N LEU A 438 4.49 1.95 -10.99
CA LEU A 438 5.24 1.75 -9.76
C LEU A 438 6.39 2.76 -9.67
N GLU A 439 6.39 3.56 -8.61
CA GLU A 439 7.49 4.42 -8.20
C GLU A 439 8.18 3.80 -6.99
N MET A 440 9.38 3.28 -7.20
CA MET A 440 10.18 2.66 -6.14
C MET A 440 11.24 3.64 -5.63
N THR A 441 11.45 3.67 -4.33
CA THR A 441 12.59 4.36 -3.71
C THR A 441 13.69 3.34 -3.45
N THR A 442 14.91 3.68 -3.85
CA THR A 442 16.07 2.80 -3.69
C THR A 442 17.22 3.59 -3.11
N LYS A 443 18.07 2.92 -2.34
CA LYS A 443 19.31 3.47 -1.79
C LYS A 443 20.50 2.80 -2.46
N LEU A 444 21.51 3.59 -2.81
CA LEU A 444 22.72 3.08 -3.47
C LEU A 444 23.70 2.51 -2.44
N GLU A 445 24.22 1.31 -2.70
CA GLU A 445 25.23 0.66 -1.87
C GLU A 445 26.61 0.71 -2.53
N LYS A 446 27.41 1.74 -2.21
CA LYS A 446 28.73 2.00 -2.85
C LYS A 446 29.77 0.90 -2.61
N ASN A 447 29.71 0.24 -1.46
CA ASN A 447 30.68 -0.76 -1.03
C ASN A 447 30.42 -2.16 -1.62
N TRP A 448 29.35 -2.29 -2.39
CA TRP A 448 28.92 -3.54 -2.99
C TRP A 448 29.17 -3.53 -4.50
N LEU A 449 29.52 -4.67 -5.08
CA LEU A 449 29.48 -4.87 -6.53
C LEU A 449 28.75 -6.15 -6.86
N VAL A 450 28.40 -6.29 -8.13
CA VAL A 450 27.84 -7.50 -8.70
C VAL A 450 28.98 -8.34 -9.26
N GLU A 451 29.23 -9.50 -8.66
CA GLU A 451 30.14 -10.54 -9.15
C GLU A 451 29.30 -11.78 -9.45
N ASP A 452 29.40 -12.36 -10.65
CA ASP A 452 28.62 -13.54 -11.08
C ASP A 452 27.10 -13.42 -10.82
N ASP A 453 26.55 -12.23 -11.09
CA ASP A 453 25.15 -11.86 -10.86
C ASP A 453 24.70 -11.87 -9.38
N VAL A 454 25.63 -11.98 -8.44
CA VAL A 454 25.38 -11.91 -7.00
C VAL A 454 25.99 -10.64 -6.39
N PRO A 455 25.26 -9.90 -5.54
CA PRO A 455 25.82 -8.79 -4.78
C PRO A 455 26.85 -9.28 -3.75
N VAL A 456 28.05 -8.71 -3.80
CA VAL A 456 29.15 -9.03 -2.88
C VAL A 456 29.68 -7.74 -2.24
N ASN A 457 29.87 -7.77 -0.92
CA ASN A 457 30.47 -6.69 -0.15
C ASN A 457 32.00 -6.71 -0.27
N LYS A 458 32.61 -5.59 -0.71
CA LYS A 458 34.07 -5.46 -0.84
C LYS A 458 34.81 -5.71 0.48
N GLN A 459 34.24 -5.25 1.60
CA GLN A 459 34.90 -5.29 2.90
C GLN A 459 34.94 -6.71 3.49
N GLU A 460 33.89 -7.48 3.30
CA GLU A 460 33.86 -8.88 3.73
C GLU A 460 34.79 -9.76 2.90
N LYS A 461 34.90 -9.48 1.59
CA LYS A 461 35.84 -10.17 0.70
C LYS A 461 37.29 -9.96 1.15
N SER A 462 37.69 -8.72 1.46
CA SER A 462 39.04 -8.46 1.95
C SER A 462 39.31 -9.13 3.30
N ALA A 463 38.36 -9.11 4.24
CA ALA A 463 38.49 -9.79 5.53
C ALA A 463 38.60 -11.33 5.38
N SER A 464 37.78 -11.93 4.52
CA SER A 464 37.80 -13.38 4.29
C SER A 464 39.10 -13.84 3.60
N GLN A 465 39.61 -13.10 2.61
CA GLN A 465 40.89 -13.38 1.96
C GLN A 465 42.07 -13.27 2.93
N VAL A 466 42.08 -12.25 3.79
CA VAL A 466 43.08 -12.11 4.86
C VAL A 466 43.00 -13.28 5.85
N SER A 467 41.79 -13.73 6.20
CA SER A 467 41.61 -14.88 7.10
C SER A 467 42.04 -16.21 6.46
N ALA A 468 41.78 -16.41 5.16
CA ALA A 468 42.20 -17.60 4.42
C ALA A 468 43.73 -17.64 4.23
N ALA A 469 44.36 -16.50 3.93
CA ALA A 469 45.81 -16.39 3.85
C ALA A 469 46.51 -16.65 5.19
N ARG A 470 45.86 -16.31 6.32
CA ARG A 470 46.34 -16.66 7.67
C ARG A 470 46.15 -18.15 8.01
N ARG A 471 45.17 -18.83 7.41
CA ARG A 471 44.96 -20.28 7.59
C ARG A 471 45.93 -21.11 6.73
N SER A 472 46.35 -20.62 5.56
CA SER A 472 47.29 -21.36 4.71
C SER A 472 48.74 -21.40 5.23
N THR A 473 49.08 -20.59 6.24
CA THR A 473 50.42 -20.58 6.87
C THR A 473 50.47 -21.26 8.25
N SER A 474 49.36 -21.85 8.71
CA SER A 474 49.32 -22.57 9.99
C SER A 474 48.78 -23.99 9.84
N THR A 475 49.65 -24.90 9.38
CA THR A 475 49.50 -26.35 9.59
C THR A 475 49.89 -26.78 11.01
N GLN A 476 50.12 -25.83 11.93
CA GLN A 476 50.34 -26.12 13.33
C GLN A 476 49.04 -25.90 14.09
N LEU A 477 48.49 -26.99 14.64
CA LEU A 477 47.51 -26.92 15.71
C LEU A 477 48.08 -26.01 16.81
N PRO A 478 47.30 -25.04 17.34
CA PRO A 478 47.76 -24.25 18.47
C PRO A 478 48.02 -25.19 19.65
N PRO A 479 49.21 -25.11 20.31
CA PRO A 479 49.50 -25.94 21.47
C PRO A 479 48.54 -25.60 22.61
N LEU A 480 47.95 -26.63 23.22
CA LEU A 480 47.00 -26.52 24.32
C LEU A 480 47.63 -26.17 25.68
N ASP A 481 48.97 -26.03 25.74
CA ASP A 481 49.68 -25.63 26.96
C ASP A 481 50.21 -24.20 26.84
N GLY A 482 49.36 -23.27 27.28
CA GLY A 482 49.70 -21.85 27.38
C GLY A 482 48.77 -21.10 28.32
N LEU A 483 48.24 -21.78 29.34
CA LEU A 483 47.58 -21.10 30.45
C LEU A 483 48.66 -20.56 31.40
N SER A 484 48.54 -19.26 31.70
CA SER A 484 49.30 -18.51 32.71
C SER A 484 50.59 -17.83 32.20
N THR A 485 50.51 -16.54 31.86
CA THR A 485 50.94 -15.45 32.76
C THR A 485 50.96 -14.09 32.04
N ARG A 486 50.28 -13.09 32.66
CA ARG A 486 50.45 -11.61 32.53
C ARG A 486 50.03 -10.99 31.17
N ARG A 487 49.26 -9.89 31.06
CA ARG A 487 48.76 -8.82 31.97
C ARG A 487 47.69 -7.98 31.20
N PRO A 488 47.10 -6.89 31.74
CA PRO A 488 45.65 -6.69 31.82
C PRO A 488 45.06 -5.74 30.75
N ASN A 489 43.80 -5.99 30.36
CA ASN A 489 42.85 -4.92 30.05
C ASN A 489 41.42 -5.42 30.33
N ARG A 490 40.88 -4.93 31.43
CA ARG A 490 39.65 -5.39 32.07
C ARG A 490 38.45 -4.66 31.43
N ARG A 491 37.81 -5.27 30.43
CA ARG A 491 36.36 -5.09 30.21
C ARG A 491 35.68 -6.31 30.81
N VAL A 492 34.99 -6.09 31.92
CA VAL A 492 34.30 -7.14 32.68
C VAL A 492 33.12 -7.63 31.86
N THR A 493 33.26 -8.77 31.19
CA THR A 493 32.10 -9.57 30.77
C THR A 493 31.80 -10.56 31.89
N ARG A 494 30.69 -10.35 32.60
CA ARG A 494 30.22 -11.21 33.69
C ARG A 494 29.71 -12.54 33.07
N PRO A 495 30.01 -13.71 33.66
CA PRO A 495 29.32 -14.95 33.28
C PRO A 495 27.82 -14.85 33.63
N PRO A 496 26.95 -15.56 32.90
CA PRO A 496 25.50 -15.52 33.13
C PRO A 496 25.15 -16.02 34.55
N PRO A 497 24.16 -15.41 35.22
CA PRO A 497 23.77 -15.79 36.58
C PRO A 497 23.11 -17.17 36.61
N GLU A 498 23.38 -17.92 37.68
CA GLU A 498 22.73 -19.20 37.97
C GLU A 498 21.23 -19.01 38.26
N PRO A 499 20.38 -20.01 37.94
CA PRO A 499 18.92 -19.86 37.83
C PRO A 499 18.16 -19.59 39.14
N SER A 500 18.83 -19.33 40.26
CA SER A 500 18.21 -19.11 41.58
C SER A 500 18.52 -17.76 42.23
N GLN A 501 19.05 -16.78 41.48
CA GLN A 501 19.26 -15.43 42.01
C GLN A 501 18.05 -14.52 41.79
N ASP A 502 17.65 -13.83 42.85
CA ASP A 502 16.58 -12.83 42.85
C ASP A 502 17.04 -11.58 42.06
N ILE A 503 16.29 -11.21 41.03
CA ILE A 503 16.70 -10.30 39.95
C ILE A 503 16.43 -8.83 40.33
N SER A 504 15.74 -8.60 41.45
CA SER A 504 15.30 -7.29 41.94
C SER A 504 16.45 -6.33 42.25
N GLU A 505 17.54 -6.80 42.86
CA GLU A 505 18.72 -5.98 43.17
C GLU A 505 19.49 -5.53 41.90
N GLU A 506 19.48 -6.34 40.85
CA GLU A 506 20.13 -6.01 39.58
C GLU A 506 19.36 -4.95 38.78
N TRP A 507 18.02 -4.96 38.86
CA TRP A 507 17.19 -3.91 38.28
C TRP A 507 17.45 -2.56 38.93
N ASP A 508 17.54 -2.51 40.26
CA ASP A 508 17.84 -1.27 40.98
C ASP A 508 19.21 -0.70 40.61
N MET A 509 20.20 -1.56 40.38
CA MET A 509 21.53 -1.14 39.91
C MET A 509 21.52 -0.64 38.47
N LEU A 510 20.75 -1.27 37.57
CA LEU A 510 20.58 -0.82 36.18
C LEU A 510 19.87 0.54 36.11
N VAL A 511 18.85 0.75 36.94
CA VAL A 511 18.13 2.04 37.00
C VAL A 511 19.05 3.14 37.53
N ARG A 512 19.86 2.87 38.57
CA ARG A 512 20.81 3.85 39.11
C ARG A 512 21.92 4.20 38.11
N THR A 513 22.43 3.23 37.37
CA THR A 513 23.48 3.47 36.36
C THR A 513 22.93 4.19 35.11
N ALA A 514 21.69 3.91 34.71
CA ALA A 514 21.01 4.67 33.66
C ALA A 514 20.79 6.14 34.08
N ALA A 515 20.41 6.38 35.33
CA ALA A 515 20.24 7.73 35.87
C ALA A 515 21.57 8.53 35.90
N GLN A 516 22.67 7.89 36.29
CA GLN A 516 24.00 8.52 36.30
C GLN A 516 24.49 8.88 34.88
N ASN A 517 24.24 8.01 33.89
CA ASN A 517 24.60 8.27 32.49
C ASN A 517 23.73 9.35 31.83
N ALA A 518 22.51 9.57 32.34
CA ALA A 518 21.66 10.67 31.90
C ALA A 518 22.18 12.03 32.41
N MET A 519 22.69 12.08 33.65
CA MET A 519 23.27 13.31 34.23
C MET A 519 24.60 13.71 33.58
N SER A 520 25.42 12.76 33.11
CA SER A 520 26.68 13.06 32.41
C SER A 520 26.52 13.56 30.97
N LYS A 521 25.29 13.58 30.43
CA LYS A 521 24.99 14.08 29.07
C LYS A 521 24.50 15.53 29.05
N GLN A 522 24.38 16.19 30.20
CA GLN A 522 23.91 17.58 30.32
C GLN A 522 25.00 18.59 30.75
N THR A 523 26.28 18.23 30.65
CA THR A 523 27.41 19.18 30.82
C THR A 523 28.20 19.33 29.55
#